data_AF-A0A8T6MQY4-F1
#
_entry.id   AF-A0A8T6MQY4-F1
#
_cell.length_a   1.000
_cell.length_b   1.000
_cell.length_c   1.000
_cell.angle_alpha   90.00
_cell.angle_beta   90.00
_cell.angle_gamma   90.00
#
_symmetry.space_group_name_H-M   'P 1'
#
loop_
_entity.id
_entity.type
_entity.pdbx_description
1 polymer ?
#
loop_
_entity_poly.entity_id
_entity_poly.type
_entity_poly.pdbx_seq_one_letter_code
_entity_poly.pdbx_strand_id
1 'polypeptide(L)'
;MITIDCRDAEHLKHEMAVFVADWLEAIPAMKLHEFTLSRFDDDKLDIERVVKAIREFFASIGETANYGVLPSDDVILIKYLHGTPKQPTKQPDSMFACTHCGYVTPYEVLLQNHMRMHYL
;
A
#
# COMPACT_ATOMS: atom_id res chain seq x y z
N MET A 1 -2.85 15.37 -4.42
CA MET A 1 -1.64 14.53 -4.31
C MET A 1 -1.40 14.29 -2.83
N ILE A 2 -1.14 13.05 -2.42
CA ILE A 2 -0.81 12.69 -1.03
C ILE A 2 0.62 12.16 -0.99
N THR A 3 1.39 12.55 0.03
CA THR A 3 2.77 12.09 0.25
C THR A 3 2.80 11.08 1.39
N ILE A 4 3.54 9.98 1.23
CA ILE A 4 3.69 8.94 2.24
C ILE A 4 5.17 8.88 2.64
N ASP A 5 5.50 9.33 3.86
CA ASP A 5 6.85 9.23 4.43
C ASP A 5 7.04 7.82 5.02
N CYS A 6 8.05 7.12 4.50
CA CYS A 6 8.37 5.73 4.77
C CYS A 6 9.71 5.56 5.49
N ARG A 7 10.29 6.58 6.14
CA ARG A 7 11.62 6.48 6.78
C ARG A 7 11.76 5.28 7.72
N ASP A 8 10.72 4.99 8.49
CA ASP A 8 10.71 3.88 9.45
C ASP A 8 10.31 2.53 8.80
N ALA A 9 9.93 2.54 7.52
CA ALA A 9 9.47 1.39 6.73
C ALA A 9 10.10 1.35 5.32
N GLU A 10 11.35 1.82 5.17
CA GLU A 10 11.99 2.01 3.86
C GLU A 10 12.02 0.73 3.01
N HIS A 11 12.23 -0.41 3.67
CA HIS A 11 12.27 -1.72 3.03
C HIS A 11 10.92 -2.14 2.42
N LEU A 12 9.81 -1.62 2.93
CA LEU A 12 8.45 -1.88 2.43
C LEU A 12 7.98 -0.82 1.42
N LYS A 13 8.74 0.26 1.22
CA LYS A 13 8.31 1.44 0.45
C LYS A 13 7.80 1.09 -0.95
N HIS A 14 8.53 0.25 -1.68
CA HIS A 14 8.17 -0.11 -3.05
C HIS A 14 6.92 -0.99 -3.10
N GLU A 15 6.86 -2.02 -2.25
CA GLU A 15 5.71 -2.93 -2.16
C GLU A 15 4.44 -2.17 -1.72
N MET A 16 4.57 -1.30 -0.73
CA MET A 16 3.48 -0.45 -0.25
C MET A 16 3.00 0.51 -1.34
N ALA A 17 3.92 1.15 -2.08
CA ALA A 17 3.55 2.05 -3.17
C ALA A 17 2.76 1.32 -4.27
N VAL A 18 3.19 0.12 -4.66
CA VAL A 18 2.48 -0.70 -5.66
C VAL A 18 1.11 -1.13 -5.15
N PHE A 19 1.04 -1.68 -3.94
CA PHE A 19 -0.22 -2.15 -3.35
C PHE A 19 -1.25 -1.03 -3.23
N VAL A 20 -0.82 0.11 -2.67
CA VAL A 20 -1.72 1.24 -2.39
C VAL A 20 -2.16 1.92 -3.69
N ALA A 21 -1.27 2.00 -4.68
CA ALA A 21 -1.61 2.50 -6.02
C ALA A 21 -2.67 1.64 -6.71
N ASP A 22 -2.51 0.32 -6.72
CA ASP A 22 -3.47 -0.62 -7.32
C ASP A 22 -4.82 -0.55 -6.61
N TRP A 23 -4.82 -0.47 -5.27
CA TRP A 23 -6.04 -0.40 -4.46
C TRP A 23 -6.84 0.90 -4.64
N LEU A 24 -6.16 2.00 -4.98
CA LEU A 24 -6.77 3.34 -5.13
C LEU A 24 -6.92 3.79 -6.59
N GLU A 25 -6.49 2.99 -7.55
CA GLU A 25 -6.40 3.39 -8.97
C GLU A 25 -5.59 4.69 -9.13
N ALA A 26 -4.48 4.78 -8.38
CA ALA A 26 -3.63 5.96 -8.31
C ALA A 26 -2.26 5.71 -8.95
N ILE A 27 -1.59 6.80 -9.34
CA ILE A 27 -0.24 6.79 -9.90
C ILE A 27 0.75 7.06 -8.77
N PRO A 28 1.65 6.12 -8.45
CA PRO A 28 2.72 6.35 -7.49
C PRO A 28 3.92 7.04 -8.17
N ALA A 29 4.53 7.98 -7.47
CA ALA A 29 5.81 8.59 -7.84
C ALA A 29 6.81 8.41 -6.70
N MET A 30 7.91 7.71 -7.00
CA MET A 30 8.91 7.32 -6.00
C MET A 30 9.89 8.46 -5.73
N LYS A 31 10.25 8.65 -4.45
CA LYS A 31 11.28 9.58 -4.00
C LYS A 31 12.14 8.93 -2.91
N LEU A 32 13.16 9.65 -2.45
CA LEU A 32 13.95 9.23 -1.31
C LEU A 32 13.09 9.29 -0.05
N HIS A 33 13.03 8.19 0.70
CA HIS A 33 12.22 8.03 1.93
C HIS A 33 10.71 8.19 1.80
N GLU A 34 10.19 8.59 0.66
CA GLU A 34 8.76 8.82 0.48
C GLU A 34 8.30 8.38 -0.92
N PHE A 35 6.99 8.26 -1.08
CA PHE A 35 6.36 8.24 -2.40
C PHE A 35 5.11 9.11 -2.37
N THR A 36 4.70 9.58 -3.54
CA THR A 36 3.49 10.39 -3.70
C THR A 36 2.45 9.64 -4.50
N LEU A 37 1.17 9.79 -4.16
CA LEU A 37 0.03 9.28 -4.90
C LEU A 37 -0.74 10.43 -5.54
N SER A 38 -1.06 10.28 -6.82
CA SER A 38 -1.90 11.21 -7.58
C SER A 38 -2.90 10.42 -8.43
N ARG A 39 -4.07 10.99 -8.70
CA ARG A 39 -5.02 10.43 -9.69
C ARG A 39 -4.71 10.98 -11.07
N PHE A 40 -5.23 10.31 -12.10
CA PHE A 40 -5.22 10.83 -13.46
C PHE A 40 -6.15 12.04 -13.63
N ASP A 41 -7.26 12.05 -12.90
CA ASP A 41 -8.23 13.14 -12.91
C ASP A 41 -7.84 14.27 -11.94
N ASP A 42 -8.45 15.44 -12.09
CA ASP A 42 -8.27 16.60 -11.21
C ASP A 42 -8.83 16.41 -9.78
N ASP A 43 -9.42 15.25 -9.49
CA ASP A 43 -9.96 14.93 -8.17
C ASP A 43 -8.88 14.69 -7.12
N LYS A 44 -9.09 15.26 -5.93
CA LYS A 44 -8.24 14.98 -4.77
C LYS A 44 -8.45 13.55 -4.28
N LEU A 45 -7.35 12.88 -3.93
CA LEU A 45 -7.39 11.62 -3.20
C LEU A 45 -7.94 11.86 -1.80
N ASP A 46 -8.88 11.00 -1.41
CA ASP A 46 -9.40 10.98 -0.06
C ASP A 46 -8.38 10.35 0.89
N ILE A 47 -7.94 11.10 1.90
CA ILE A 47 -6.92 10.65 2.83
C ILE A 47 -7.37 9.45 3.65
N GLU A 48 -8.66 9.35 3.99
CA GLU A 48 -9.19 8.23 4.75
C GLU A 48 -9.11 6.93 3.94
N ARG A 49 -9.40 7.00 2.63
CA ARG A 49 -9.15 5.88 1.70
C ARG A 49 -7.68 5.51 1.61
N VAL A 50 -6.76 6.48 1.57
CA VAL A 50 -5.31 6.17 1.53
C VAL A 50 -4.84 5.52 2.83
N VAL A 51 -5.26 6.05 3.98
CA VAL A 51 -4.97 5.45 5.29
C VAL A 51 -5.52 4.03 5.37
N LYS A 52 -6.75 3.79 4.88
CA LYS A 52 -7.33 2.46 4.82
C LYS A 52 -6.50 1.51 3.93
N ALA A 53 -6.12 1.95 2.73
CA ALA A 53 -5.28 1.15 1.83
C ALA A 53 -3.95 0.73 2.46
N ILE A 54 -3.27 1.68 3.15
CA ILE A 54 -2.01 1.41 3.84
C ILE A 54 -2.22 0.43 5.01
N ARG A 55 -3.33 0.53 5.74
CA ARG A 55 -3.66 -0.42 6.81
C ARG A 55 -3.94 -1.82 6.27
N GLU A 56 -4.63 -1.93 5.13
CA GLU A 56 -4.84 -3.21 4.44
C GLU A 56 -3.51 -3.81 3.95
N PHE A 57 -2.58 -2.98 3.46
CA PHE A 57 -1.22 -3.43 3.12
C PHE A 57 -0.54 -4.08 4.34
N PHE A 58 -0.47 -3.39 5.48
CA PHE A 58 0.13 -3.96 6.70
C PHE A 58 -0.59 -5.21 7.20
N ALA A 59 -1.92 -5.27 7.09
CA ALA A 59 -2.69 -6.46 7.41
C ALA A 59 -2.32 -7.65 6.51
N SER A 60 -2.14 -7.41 5.21
CA SER A 60 -1.81 -8.46 4.23
C SER A 60 -0.43 -9.10 4.46
N ILE A 61 0.51 -8.37 5.07
CA ILE A 61 1.85 -8.87 5.40
C ILE A 61 2.01 -9.24 6.88
N GLY A 62 0.94 -9.17 7.67
CA GLY A 62 0.97 -9.51 9.11
C GLY A 62 1.67 -8.48 10.01
N GLU A 63 1.82 -7.24 9.56
CA GLU A 63 2.59 -6.18 10.23
C GLU A 63 1.71 -5.09 10.88
N THR A 64 0.40 -5.30 11.00
CA THR A 64 -0.56 -4.31 11.57
C THR A 64 -0.19 -3.80 12.96
N ALA A 65 0.42 -4.66 13.80
CA ALA A 65 0.84 -4.29 15.16
C ALA A 65 2.19 -3.55 15.19
N ASN A 66 2.97 -3.62 14.11
CA ASN A 66 4.34 -3.12 14.07
C ASN A 66 4.44 -1.70 13.53
N TYR A 67 3.46 -1.24 12.75
CA TYR A 67 3.47 0.10 12.13
C TYR A 67 2.22 0.92 12.45
N GLY A 68 2.45 2.19 12.75
CA GLY A 68 1.44 3.24 12.85
C GLY A 68 1.32 4.01 11.53
N VAL A 69 0.08 4.30 11.14
CA VAL A 69 -0.27 5.13 9.98
C VAL A 69 -0.87 6.43 10.50
N LEU A 70 -0.10 7.52 10.42
CA LEU A 70 -0.42 8.81 11.02
C LEU A 70 -0.68 9.86 9.91
N PRO A 71 -1.95 10.16 9.59
CA PRO A 71 -2.27 11.22 8.64
C PRO A 71 -2.03 12.61 9.25
N SER A 72 -1.47 13.52 8.45
CA SER A 72 -1.25 14.93 8.77
C SER A 72 -1.38 15.76 7.49
N ASP A 73 -2.51 16.42 7.30
CA ASP A 73 -2.83 17.15 6.06
C ASP A 73 -2.63 16.27 4.81
N ASP A 74 -1.83 16.68 3.82
CA ASP A 74 -1.54 15.89 2.63
C ASP A 74 -0.37 14.89 2.80
N VAL A 75 0.09 14.66 4.04
CA VAL A 75 1.22 13.78 4.36
C VAL A 75 0.78 12.66 5.30
N ILE A 76 1.18 11.42 5.00
CA ILE A 76 0.98 10.27 5.87
C ILE A 76 2.35 9.78 6.35
N LEU A 77 2.53 9.77 7.67
CA LEU A 77 3.76 9.30 8.30
C LEU A 77 3.61 7.83 8.67
N ILE A 78 4.55 6.99 8.22
CA ILE A 78 4.66 5.60 8.65
C ILE A 78 5.67 5.52 9.78
N LYS A 79 5.23 5.02 10.94
CA LYS A 79 6.03 4.92 12.16
C LYS A 79 6.13 3.49 12.64
N TYR A 80 7.35 3.02 12.89
CA TYR A 80 7.55 1.72 13.55
C TYR A 80 7.23 1.88 15.05
N LEU A 81 6.38 1.01 15.58
CA LEU A 81 5.81 1.13 16.93
C LEU A 81 6.64 0.40 17.99
N HIS A 82 7.50 -0.54 17.59
CA HIS A 82 8.36 -1.31 18.47
C HIS A 82 9.82 -0.80 18.40
N GLY A 83 10.66 -1.06 19.40
CA GLY A 83 12.08 -0.68 19.32
C GLY A 83 12.83 -1.47 18.24
N THR A 84 14.01 -0.97 17.81
CA THR A 84 14.92 -1.47 16.74
C THR A 84 14.25 -2.12 15.51
N PRO A 85 14.33 -1.49 14.32
CA PRO A 85 13.66 -2.00 13.11
C PRO A 85 14.06 -3.44 12.80
N LYS A 86 13.05 -4.30 12.63
CA LYS A 86 13.24 -5.69 12.19
C LYS A 86 13.89 -5.73 10.80
N GLN A 87 14.81 -6.67 10.60
CA GLN A 87 15.30 -7.05 9.28
C GLN A 87 14.15 -7.53 8.38
N PRO A 88 14.24 -7.31 7.05
CA PRO A 88 13.18 -7.68 6.12
C PRO A 88 12.86 -9.17 6.21
N THR A 89 11.62 -9.51 6.58
CA THR A 89 11.11 -10.87 6.47
C THR A 89 10.74 -11.15 5.02
N LYS A 90 11.07 -12.37 4.56
CA LYS A 90 11.02 -12.83 3.17
C LYS A 90 9.70 -12.50 2.45
N GLN A 91 9.84 -12.23 1.15
CA GLN A 91 8.74 -12.14 0.18
C GLN A 91 7.74 -13.30 0.37
N PRO A 92 6.43 -13.07 0.14
CA PRO A 92 5.46 -14.15 0.13
C PRO A 92 5.85 -15.17 -0.95
N ASP A 93 6.10 -16.42 -0.55
CA ASP A 93 6.52 -17.53 -1.42
C ASP A 93 5.43 -17.97 -2.43
N SER A 94 4.27 -17.32 -2.47
CA SER A 94 3.13 -17.73 -3.29
C SER A 94 2.38 -16.53 -3.86
N MET A 95 2.11 -16.58 -5.17
CA MET A 95 1.31 -15.58 -5.89
C MET A 95 -0.12 -16.09 -6.07
N PHE A 96 -1.10 -15.22 -5.88
CA PHE A 96 -2.50 -15.42 -6.23
C PHE A 96 -2.75 -15.06 -7.69
N ALA A 97 -3.64 -15.78 -8.38
CA ALA A 97 -3.95 -15.56 -9.79
C ALA A 97 -5.45 -15.47 -10.04
N CYS A 98 -5.87 -14.54 -10.88
CA CYS A 98 -7.25 -14.40 -11.33
C CYS A 98 -7.59 -15.47 -12.37
N THR A 99 -8.72 -16.14 -12.18
CA THR A 99 -9.23 -17.18 -13.09
C THR A 99 -9.83 -16.63 -14.39
N HIS A 100 -10.05 -15.31 -14.50
CA HIS A 100 -10.75 -14.69 -15.63
C HIS A 100 -9.82 -14.01 -16.65
N CYS A 101 -8.72 -13.39 -16.22
CA CYS A 101 -7.91 -12.54 -17.12
C CYS A 101 -6.39 -12.61 -16.94
N GLY A 102 -5.87 -13.52 -16.10
CA GLY A 102 -4.42 -13.71 -15.93
C GLY A 102 -3.72 -12.67 -15.04
N TYR A 103 -4.46 -11.78 -14.37
CA TYR A 103 -3.92 -10.92 -13.31
C TYR A 103 -3.30 -11.78 -12.18
N VAL A 104 -2.09 -11.45 -11.75
CA VAL A 104 -1.38 -12.12 -10.65
C VAL A 104 -0.92 -11.12 -9.61
N THR A 105 -1.01 -11.49 -8.33
CA THR A 105 -0.65 -10.62 -7.21
C THR A 105 -0.18 -11.44 -6.02
N PRO A 106 0.82 -10.99 -5.24
CA PRO A 106 1.18 -11.65 -4.00
C PRO A 106 0.18 -11.42 -2.85
N TYR A 107 -0.85 -10.59 -3.05
CA TYR A 107 -1.80 -10.22 -1.99
C TYR A 107 -3.23 -10.67 -2.31
N GLU A 108 -3.81 -11.50 -1.45
CA GLU A 108 -5.16 -12.04 -1.62
C GLU A 108 -6.22 -10.95 -1.76
N VAL A 109 -6.12 -9.88 -0.96
CA VAL A 109 -7.09 -8.76 -0.99
C VAL A 109 -7.14 -8.04 -2.34
N LEU A 110 -5.99 -7.91 -3.02
CA LEU A 110 -5.95 -7.33 -4.37
C LEU A 110 -6.61 -8.26 -5.38
N LEU A 111 -6.41 -9.57 -5.26
CA LEU A 111 -7.15 -10.55 -6.08
C LEU A 111 -8.67 -10.43 -5.84
N GLN A 112 -9.12 -10.33 -4.59
CA GLN A 112 -10.54 -10.20 -4.27
C GLN A 112 -11.16 -8.93 -4.84
N ASN A 113 -10.47 -7.79 -4.73
CA ASN A 113 -10.91 -6.54 -5.33
C ASN A 113 -10.95 -6.65 -6.86
N HIS A 114 -9.91 -7.23 -7.46
CA HIS A 114 -9.85 -7.47 -8.89
C HIS A 114 -10.99 -8.37 -9.38
N MET A 115 -11.30 -9.44 -8.64
CA MET A 115 -12.41 -10.34 -8.98
C MET A 115 -13.74 -9.62 -9.01
N ARG A 116 -13.99 -8.68 -8.09
CA ARG A 116 -15.24 -7.89 -8.08
C ARG A 116 -15.43 -7.06 -9.36
N MET A 117 -14.35 -6.61 -10.00
CA MET A 117 -14.44 -5.85 -11.25
C MET A 117 -14.99 -6.66 -12.42
N HIS A 118 -14.85 -8.00 -12.42
CA HIS A 118 -15.42 -8.86 -13.47
C HIS A 118 -16.93 -9.04 -13.37
N TYR A 119 -17.53 -8.69 -12.22
CA TYR A 119 -18.96 -8.89 -11.94
C TYR A 119 -19.73 -7.56 -11.84
N LEU A 120 -19.10 -6.45 -12.26
CA LEU A 120 -19.72 -5.13 -12.46
C LEU A 120 -20.08 -4.96 -13.94
#